data_AF-A0A955KUA7-F1
#
_entry.id   AF-A0A955KUA7-F1
#
_cell.length_a   1.000
_cell.length_b   1.000
_cell.length_c   1.000
_cell.angle_alpha   90.00
_cell.angle_beta   90.00
_cell.angle_gamma   90.00
#
_symmetry.space_group_name_H-M   'P 1'
#
loop_
_entity.id
_entity.type
_entity.pdbx_description
1 polymer ?
#
loop_
_entity_poly.entity_id
_entity_poly.type
_entity_poly.pdbx_seq_one_letter_code
_entity_poly.pdbx_strand_id
1 'polypeptide(L)'
;MPTQSKKVDPKQSSFAPLGSMFESYEIQDKGGYITQEFQDFGYRLSCELGDEKHKSLYIKLAKTVPRKLLEEARSFVIDADSAKSKARLFMWKLKQLREAKKNITPTK
;
A
#
# COMPACT_ATOMS: atom_id res chain seq x y z
N MET A 1 64.53 17.46 -38.06
CA MET A 1 63.80 18.02 -36.91
C MET A 1 62.42 17.38 -36.85
N PRO A 2 62.04 16.65 -35.78
CA PRO A 2 60.69 16.13 -35.65
C PRO A 2 59.78 17.10 -34.89
N THR A 3 58.65 17.44 -35.52
CA THR A 3 57.52 18.20 -34.98
C THR A 3 56.75 17.39 -33.95
N GLN A 4 56.47 17.98 -32.78
CA GLN A 4 55.63 17.36 -31.74
C GLN A 4 54.16 17.39 -32.16
N SER A 5 53.49 16.23 -32.15
CA SER A 5 52.03 16.13 -32.23
C SER A 5 51.49 15.84 -30.84
N LYS A 6 50.83 16.82 -30.22
CA LYS A 6 50.16 16.69 -28.91
C LYS A 6 48.99 15.70 -29.04
N LYS A 7 49.06 14.58 -28.32
CA LYS A 7 47.87 13.75 -28.04
C LYS A 7 47.02 14.45 -26.99
N VAL A 8 45.73 14.59 -27.26
CA VAL A 8 44.72 15.08 -26.31
C VAL A 8 44.10 13.85 -25.67
N ASP A 9 44.38 13.64 -24.38
CA ASP A 9 43.79 12.53 -23.62
C ASP A 9 42.31 12.83 -23.31
N PRO A 10 41.40 11.85 -23.47
CA PRO A 10 39.99 12.05 -23.17
C PRO A 10 39.78 12.14 -21.65
N LYS A 11 39.29 13.29 -21.22
CA LYS A 11 38.87 13.61 -19.85
C LYS A 11 37.92 12.54 -19.33
N GLN A 12 38.36 11.81 -18.30
CA GLN A 12 37.55 10.82 -17.58
C GLN A 12 36.31 11.50 -16.99
N SER A 13 35.13 11.10 -17.46
CA SER A 13 33.86 11.49 -16.86
C SER A 13 33.71 10.77 -15.53
N SER A 14 33.70 11.52 -14.43
CA SER A 14 33.58 11.04 -13.05
C SER A 14 32.12 10.70 -12.69
N PHE A 15 31.46 9.88 -13.50
CA PHE A 15 30.14 9.37 -13.16
C PHE A 15 30.27 7.94 -12.67
N ALA A 16 30.11 7.74 -11.35
CA ALA A 16 30.03 6.40 -10.80
C ALA A 16 28.79 5.68 -11.40
N PRO A 17 28.91 4.41 -11.82
CA PRO A 17 27.77 3.64 -12.32
C PRO A 17 26.68 3.58 -11.25
N LEU A 18 25.42 3.84 -11.62
CA LEU A 18 24.29 3.74 -10.68
C LEU A 18 24.23 2.37 -9.96
N GLY A 19 24.68 1.31 -10.63
CA GLY A 19 24.75 -0.04 -10.05
C GLY A 19 25.62 -0.13 -8.81
N SER A 20 26.75 0.60 -8.74
CA SER A 20 27.66 0.55 -7.58
C SER A 20 27.06 1.22 -6.34
N MET A 21 25.99 1.99 -6.49
CA MET A 21 25.29 2.63 -5.38
C MET A 21 24.29 1.68 -4.71
N PHE A 22 23.77 0.70 -5.45
CA PHE A 22 22.78 -0.26 -4.94
C PHE A 22 23.40 -1.57 -4.46
N GLU A 23 24.69 -1.79 -4.70
CA GLU A 23 25.40 -3.03 -4.36
C GLU A 23 25.44 -3.30 -2.85
N SER A 24 25.34 -2.25 -2.04
CA SER A 24 25.26 -2.33 -0.57
C SER A 24 23.82 -2.34 -0.04
N TYR A 25 22.82 -2.19 -0.91
CA TYR A 25 21.42 -2.13 -0.52
C TYR A 25 20.84 -3.54 -0.49
N GLU A 26 21.12 -4.27 0.58
CA GLU A 26 20.38 -5.49 0.88
C GLU A 26 18.97 -5.10 1.30
N ILE A 27 17.99 -5.46 0.46
CA ILE A 27 16.59 -5.48 0.87
C ILE A 27 16.50 -6.59 1.93
N GLN A 28 16.57 -6.20 3.19
CA GLN A 28 16.35 -7.11 4.30
C GLN A 28 14.91 -7.63 4.20
N ASP A 29 14.74 -8.78 3.55
CA ASP A 29 13.47 -9.47 3.48
C ASP A 29 13.19 -10.05 4.88
N LYS A 30 12.54 -9.24 5.73
CA LYS A 30 12.29 -9.53 7.15
C LYS A 30 11.27 -10.66 7.37
N GLY A 31 11.03 -11.52 6.39
CA GLY A 31 10.14 -12.68 6.52
C GLY A 31 8.69 -12.31 6.85
N GLY A 32 8.26 -11.11 6.47
CA GLY A 32 6.89 -10.67 6.67
C GLY A 32 5.94 -11.43 5.74
N TYR A 33 4.83 -11.94 6.26
CA TYR A 33 3.79 -12.58 5.43
C TYR A 33 3.02 -11.60 4.52
N ILE A 34 3.45 -10.33 4.45
CA ILE A 34 2.86 -9.28 3.63
C ILE A 34 3.55 -9.29 2.27
N THR A 35 3.01 -10.10 1.37
CA THR A 35 3.47 -10.23 -0.02
C THR A 35 2.58 -9.48 -1.01
N GLN A 36 1.37 -9.10 -0.59
CA GLN A 36 0.36 -8.51 -1.46
C GLN A 36 -0.24 -7.25 -0.83
N GLU A 37 -0.51 -6.24 -1.65
CA GLU A 37 -1.05 -4.93 -1.24
C GLU A 37 -2.30 -5.02 -0.35
N PHE A 38 -3.20 -5.98 -0.62
CA PHE A 38 -4.40 -6.13 0.21
C PHE A 38 -4.11 -6.67 1.62
N GLN A 39 -2.97 -7.35 1.81
CA GLN A 39 -2.55 -7.85 3.13
C GLN A 39 -2.05 -6.69 3.97
N ASP A 40 -1.21 -5.82 3.39
CA ASP A 40 -0.77 -4.60 4.04
C ASP A 40 -1.97 -3.70 4.37
N PHE A 41 -2.84 -3.47 3.39
CA PHE A 41 -4.02 -2.65 3.61
C PHE A 41 -4.96 -3.20 4.68
N GLY A 42 -5.24 -4.51 4.65
CA GLY A 42 -6.09 -5.15 5.65
C GLY A 42 -5.49 -5.05 7.05
N TYR A 43 -4.16 -5.19 7.17
CA TYR A 43 -3.45 -5.03 8.44
C TYR A 43 -3.50 -3.58 8.94
N ARG A 44 -3.15 -2.61 8.08
CA ARG A 44 -3.28 -1.18 8.40
C ARG A 44 -4.69 -0.79 8.84
N LEU A 45 -5.70 -1.26 8.13
CA LEU A 45 -7.09 -1.00 8.44
C LEU A 45 -7.46 -1.54 9.83
N SER A 46 -6.98 -2.73 10.19
CA SER A 46 -7.19 -3.28 11.53
C SER A 46 -6.51 -2.46 12.63
N CYS A 47 -5.33 -1.91 12.37
CA CYS A 47 -4.62 -1.02 13.29
C CYS A 47 -5.39 0.29 13.48
N GLU A 48 -5.83 0.92 12.40
CA GLU A 48 -6.55 2.19 12.42
C GLU A 48 -7.91 2.09 13.12
N LEU A 49 -8.58 0.93 13.00
CA LEU A 49 -9.85 0.65 13.69
C LEU A 49 -9.65 0.21 15.15
N GLY A 50 -8.41 -0.01 15.58
CA GLY A 50 -8.08 -0.51 16.92
C GLY A 50 -8.46 -1.98 17.15
N ASP A 51 -8.54 -2.78 16.08
CA ASP A 51 -9.02 -4.17 16.09
C ASP A 51 -8.00 -5.16 15.48
N GLU A 52 -6.76 -5.04 15.94
CA GLU A 52 -5.63 -5.88 15.50
C GLU A 52 -5.84 -7.38 15.78
N LYS A 53 -6.65 -7.70 16.80
CA LYS A 53 -7.01 -9.08 17.15
C LYS A 53 -7.68 -9.80 15.97
N HIS A 54 -8.44 -9.07 15.16
CA HIS A 54 -9.15 -9.60 13.99
C HIS A 54 -8.50 -9.19 12.66
N LYS A 55 -7.19 -8.90 12.62
CA LYS A 55 -6.47 -8.54 11.37
C LYS A 55 -6.76 -9.46 10.18
N SER A 56 -6.88 -10.77 10.41
CA SER A 56 -7.20 -11.76 9.37
C SER A 56 -8.56 -11.55 8.70
N LEU A 57 -9.54 -11.02 9.45
CA LEU A 57 -10.85 -10.64 8.91
C LEU A 57 -10.72 -9.47 7.95
N TYR A 58 -9.98 -8.43 8.33
CA TYR A 58 -9.78 -7.24 7.51
C TYR A 58 -8.95 -7.55 6.25
N ILE A 59 -7.94 -8.41 6.35
CA ILE A 59 -7.19 -8.92 5.19
C ILE A 59 -8.11 -9.70 4.23
N LYS A 60 -8.98 -10.55 4.76
CA LYS A 60 -9.97 -11.28 3.93
C LYS A 60 -10.96 -10.32 3.26
N LEU A 61 -11.40 -9.27 3.96
CA LEU A 61 -12.24 -8.22 3.38
C LEU A 61 -11.51 -7.47 2.27
N ALA A 62 -10.26 -7.08 2.49
CA ALA A 62 -9.42 -6.42 1.48
C ALA A 62 -9.21 -7.28 0.23
N LYS A 63 -9.13 -8.60 0.39
CA LYS A 63 -9.01 -9.54 -0.74
C LYS A 63 -10.30 -9.71 -1.54
N THR A 64 -11.46 -9.65 -0.89
CA THR A 64 -12.77 -10.02 -1.50
C THR A 64 -13.62 -8.83 -1.90
N VAL A 65 -13.39 -7.66 -1.29
CA VAL A 65 -14.21 -6.47 -1.48
C VAL A 65 -13.45 -5.45 -2.32
N PRO A 66 -14.12 -4.79 -3.30
CA PRO A 66 -13.52 -3.70 -4.05
C PRO A 66 -12.97 -2.61 -3.14
N ARG A 67 -11.73 -2.19 -3.39
CA ARG A 67 -11.01 -1.17 -2.61
C ARG A 67 -11.83 0.09 -2.34
N LYS A 68 -12.54 0.58 -3.35
CA LYS A 68 -13.40 1.76 -3.26
C LYS A 68 -14.40 1.70 -2.10
N LEU A 69 -15.02 0.55 -1.87
CA LEU A 69 -16.01 0.38 -0.78
C LEU A 69 -15.35 0.41 0.61
N LEU A 70 -14.16 -0.21 0.71
CA LEU A 70 -13.42 -0.25 1.97
C LEU A 70 -12.89 1.13 2.34
N GLU A 71 -12.40 1.90 1.36
CA GLU A 71 -11.94 3.27 1.59
C GLU A 71 -13.08 4.22 1.97
N GLU A 72 -14.24 4.10 1.31
CA GLU A 72 -15.42 4.89 1.66
C GLU A 72 -15.90 4.59 3.08
N ALA A 73 -15.95 3.31 3.47
CA ALA A 73 -16.26 2.92 4.84
C ALA A 73 -15.20 3.39 5.84
N ARG A 74 -13.92 3.33 5.47
CA ARG A 74 -12.80 3.79 6.29
C ARG A 74 -12.86 5.30 6.54
N SER A 75 -13.05 6.10 5.49
CA SER A 75 -13.15 7.56 5.60
C SER A 75 -14.26 7.95 6.58
N PHE A 76 -15.44 7.34 6.44
CA PHE A 76 -16.57 7.59 7.32
C PHE A 76 -16.28 7.31 8.81
N VAL A 77 -15.48 6.29 9.10
CA VAL A 77 -15.18 5.90 10.48
C VAL A 77 -14.07 6.75 11.09
N ILE A 78 -13.12 7.20 10.28
CA ILE A 78 -12.06 8.11 10.74
C ILE A 78 -12.65 9.45 11.18
N ASP A 79 -13.62 9.96 10.42
CA ASP A 79 -14.33 11.21 10.77
C ASP A 79 -15.24 11.05 12.01
N ALA A 80 -15.61 9.82 12.37
CA ALA A 80 -16.49 9.50 13.48
C ALA A 80 -15.71 9.25 14.78
N ASP A 81 -15.14 10.31 15.36
CA ASP A 81 -14.28 10.19 16.55
C ASP A 81 -15.03 9.84 17.86
N SER A 82 -16.36 10.02 17.88
CA SER A 82 -17.22 9.74 19.04
C SER A 82 -17.70 8.28 19.14
N ALA A 83 -17.34 7.42 18.19
CA ALA A 83 -17.87 6.06 18.13
C ALA A 83 -17.26 5.15 19.22
N LYS A 84 -18.12 4.51 20.04
CA LYS A 84 -17.71 3.52 21.06
C LYS A 84 -16.86 2.36 20.51
N SER A 85 -17.04 2.00 19.24
CA SER A 85 -16.22 1.00 18.56
C SER A 85 -16.14 1.29 17.06
N LYS A 86 -15.00 1.83 16.63
CA LYS A 86 -14.70 2.15 15.22
C LYS A 86 -14.85 0.90 14.33
N ALA A 87 -14.39 -0.26 14.79
CA ALA A 87 -14.55 -1.56 14.11
C ALA A 87 -16.02 -1.92 13.82
N ARG A 88 -16.93 -1.79 14.79
CA ARG A 88 -18.36 -2.10 14.57
C ARG A 88 -19.01 -1.12 13.61
N LEU A 89 -18.67 0.17 13.71
CA LEU A 89 -19.17 1.20 12.80
C LEU A 89 -18.70 0.93 11.36
N PHE A 90 -17.44 0.51 11.20
CA PHE A 90 -16.90 0.09 9.90
C PHE A 90 -17.69 -1.07 9.29
N MET A 91 -17.94 -2.13 10.06
CA MET A 91 -18.70 -3.28 9.58
C MET A 91 -20.14 -2.90 9.21
N TRP A 92 -20.79 -2.08 10.01
CA TRP A 92 -22.13 -1.56 9.73
C TRP A 92 -22.15 -0.72 8.45
N LYS A 93 -21.21 0.22 8.28
CA LYS A 93 -21.14 1.07 7.09
C LYS A 93 -20.83 0.26 5.83
N LEU A 94 -19.92 -0.71 5.93
CA LEU A 94 -19.60 -1.61 4.82
C LEU A 94 -20.82 -2.42 4.36
N LYS A 95 -21.67 -2.87 5.30
CA LYS A 95 -22.94 -3.54 4.99
C LYS A 95 -23.89 -2.61 4.23
N GLN A 96 -24.07 -1.37 4.71
CA GLN A 96 -24.91 -0.36 4.05
C GLN A 96 -24.47 -0.09 2.60
N LEU A 97 -23.16 0.09 2.37
CA LEU A 97 -22.64 0.34 1.02
C LEU A 97 -22.84 -0.85 0.07
N ARG A 98 -22.76 -2.09 0.59
CA ARG A 98 -23.04 -3.31 -0.19
C ARG A 98 -24.52 -3.39 -0.58
N GLU A 99 -25.41 -3.09 0.34
CA GLU A 99 -26.86 -3.07 0.09
C GLU A 99 -27.23 -1.99 -0.93
N ALA A 100 -26.66 -0.79 -0.81
CA ALA A 100 -26.85 0.28 -1.77
C ALA A 100 -26.45 -0.13 -3.19
N LYS A 101 -25.28 -0.78 -3.36
CA LYS A 101 -24.86 -1.30 -4.68
C LYS A 101 -25.78 -2.37 -5.25
N LYS A 102 -26.33 -3.24 -4.40
CA LYS A 102 -27.28 -4.26 -4.83
C LYS A 102 -28.55 -3.61 -5.40
N ASN A 103 -29.03 -2.53 -4.78
CA ASN A 103 -30.23 -1.83 -5.22
C ASN A 103 -30.02 -1.02 -6.52
N ILE A 104 -28.80 -0.53 -6.76
CA ILE A 104 -28.42 0.23 -7.97
C ILE A 104 -28.24 -0.68 -9.19
N THR A 105 -28.05 -1.99 -8.98
CA THR A 105 -28.02 -2.98 -10.06
C THR A 105 -29.39 -3.66 -10.09
N PRO A 106 -30.44 -3.05 -10.68
CA PRO A 106 -31.72 -3.74 -10.80
C PRO A 106 -31.47 -5.04 -11.57
N THR A 107 -31.79 -6.14 -10.89
CA THR A 107 -31.93 -7.46 -11.51
C THR A 107 -32.75 -7.32 -12.78
N LYS A 108 -32.13 -7.73 -13.88
CA LYS A 108 -32.74 -7.87 -15.20
C LYS A 108 -33.84 -8.94 -15.16
#